data_AF-A0A4S3JWT1-F1
#
_entry.id   AF-A0A4S3JWT1-F1
#
_cell.length_a   1.000
_cell.length_b   1.000
_cell.length_c   1.000
_cell.angle_alpha   90.00
_cell.angle_beta   90.00
_cell.angle_gamma   90.00
#
_symmetry.space_group_name_H-M   'P 1'
#
loop_
_entity.id
_entity.type
_entity.pdbx_description
1 polymer ?
#
loop_
_entity_poly.entity_id
_entity_poly.type
_entity_poly.pdbx_seq_one_letter_code
_entity_poly.pdbx_strand_id
1 'polypeptide(L)'
;MSSKNEIDLYKGSPAPGLVPTNLLKDAAAVALLDPKISEPGCDYGPEEGYLPLRENIAKWLTEVYEPVEPVVASRICITGGASQNLACLLQVFADPVQTKAIWLPQPTYHLVFQIFEDAGFYDHLRAIPEDMDGMDVETLEKELSRGEKDSPTEGGPHEV
;
A
#
# COMPACT_ATOMS: atom_id res chain seq x y z
N MET A 1 -9.97 18.45 21.98
CA MET A 1 -10.62 19.61 21.33
C MET A 1 -9.58 20.72 21.31
N SER A 2 -9.11 21.10 20.12
CA SER A 2 -8.09 22.16 19.98
C SER A 2 -8.61 23.48 20.56
N SER A 3 -7.74 24.24 21.23
CA SER A 3 -8.10 25.53 21.81
C SER A 3 -8.37 26.55 20.68
N LYS A 4 -9.26 27.52 20.91
CA LYS A 4 -9.80 28.42 19.86
C LYS A 4 -8.75 29.28 19.10
N ASN A 5 -7.47 29.26 19.49
CA ASN A 5 -6.43 30.15 18.96
C ASN A 5 -5.20 29.40 18.39
N GLU A 6 -5.20 28.08 18.27
CA GLU A 6 -4.06 27.32 17.74
C GLU A 6 -4.23 27.01 16.24
N ILE A 7 -3.17 27.23 15.47
CA ILE A 7 -3.07 26.78 14.08
C ILE A 7 -2.39 25.41 14.08
N ASP A 8 -3.18 24.36 13.84
CA ASP A 8 -2.70 22.98 13.75
C ASP A 8 -2.22 22.67 12.33
N LEU A 9 -0.90 22.53 12.17
CA LEU A 9 -0.24 22.12 10.92
C LEU A 9 0.18 20.63 10.91
N TYR A 10 -0.20 19.87 11.94
CA TYR A 10 0.18 18.46 12.11
C TYR A 10 -0.78 17.48 11.43
N LYS A 11 -2.03 17.90 11.21
CA LYS A 11 -3.09 17.04 10.68
C LYS A 11 -2.86 16.65 9.21
N GLY A 12 -2.59 15.36 8.97
CA GLY A 12 -2.40 14.79 7.63
C GLY A 12 -3.67 14.31 6.90
N SER A 13 -4.84 14.41 7.52
CA SER A 13 -6.11 14.01 6.88
C SER A 13 -6.66 15.12 5.96
N PRO A 14 -7.43 14.81 4.91
CA PRO A 14 -7.98 15.80 3.99
C PRO A 14 -8.88 16.83 4.68
N ALA A 15 -8.97 18.02 4.08
CA ALA A 15 -9.88 19.07 4.54
C ALA A 15 -11.34 18.60 4.42
N PRO A 16 -12.22 18.86 5.41
CA PRO A 16 -13.60 18.38 5.38
C PRO A 16 -14.40 18.81 4.14
N GLY A 17 -14.13 19.99 3.59
CA GLY A 17 -14.80 20.50 2.39
C GLY A 17 -14.42 19.79 1.10
N LEU A 18 -13.34 19.00 1.08
CA LEU A 18 -12.95 18.18 -0.07
C LEU A 18 -13.65 16.81 -0.08
N VAL A 19 -14.29 16.43 1.03
CA VAL A 19 -15.02 15.16 1.12
C VAL A 19 -16.38 15.33 0.42
N PRO A 20 -16.67 14.59 -0.67
CA PRO A 20 -17.86 14.80 -1.48
C PRO A 20 -19.09 14.14 -0.85
N THR A 21 -19.50 14.63 0.33
CA THR A 21 -20.55 14.01 1.16
C THR A 21 -21.89 13.85 0.45
N ASN A 22 -22.29 14.80 -0.38
CA ASN A 22 -23.52 14.70 -1.18
C ASN A 22 -23.44 13.57 -2.22
N LEU A 23 -22.31 13.45 -2.94
CA LEU A 23 -22.10 12.38 -3.92
C LEU A 23 -22.09 11.00 -3.24
N LEU A 24 -21.42 10.89 -2.08
CA LEU A 24 -21.41 9.64 -1.30
C LEU A 24 -22.81 9.25 -0.84
N LYS A 25 -23.59 10.21 -0.34
CA LYS A 25 -24.99 10.00 0.07
C LYS A 25 -25.85 9.53 -1.10
N ASP A 26 -25.76 10.19 -2.25
CA ASP A 26 -26.56 9.86 -3.42
C ASP A 26 -26.15 8.46 -3.99
N ALA A 27 -24.84 8.16 -4.05
CA ALA A 27 -24.35 6.86 -4.49
C ALA A 27 -24.77 5.72 -3.55
N ALA A 28 -24.72 5.95 -2.24
CA ALA A 28 -25.18 4.98 -1.24
C ALA A 28 -26.69 4.73 -1.38
N ALA A 29 -27.50 5.78 -1.60
CA ALA A 29 -28.93 5.63 -1.84
C ALA A 29 -29.21 4.79 -3.10
N VAL A 30 -28.49 5.05 -4.21
CA VAL A 30 -28.62 4.26 -5.44
C VAL A 30 -28.27 2.79 -5.19
N ALA A 31 -27.14 2.50 -4.54
CA ALA A 31 -26.70 1.14 -4.27
C ALA A 31 -27.67 0.38 -3.34
N LEU A 32 -28.22 1.05 -2.33
CA LEU A 32 -29.14 0.44 -1.35
C LEU A 32 -30.57 0.27 -1.87
N LEU A 33 -31.00 1.09 -2.83
CA LEU A 33 -32.35 1.03 -3.41
C LEU A 33 -32.47 0.03 -4.55
N ASP A 34 -31.36 -0.39 -5.18
CA ASP A 34 -31.36 -1.43 -6.21
C ASP A 34 -31.10 -2.81 -5.57
N PRO A 35 -32.07 -3.73 -5.54
CA PRO A 35 -31.89 -5.08 -5.02
C PRO A 35 -30.74 -5.84 -5.70
N LYS A 36 -30.46 -5.57 -6.98
CA LYS A 36 -29.37 -6.22 -7.72
C LYS A 36 -27.97 -5.85 -7.21
N ILE A 37 -27.86 -4.72 -6.50
CA ILE A 37 -26.61 -4.25 -5.90
C ILE A 37 -26.64 -4.53 -4.39
N SER A 38 -27.73 -4.17 -3.72
CA SER A 38 -27.85 -4.26 -2.27
C SER A 38 -27.87 -5.70 -1.75
N GLU A 39 -28.56 -6.63 -2.41
CA GLU A 39 -28.60 -8.03 -1.96
C GLU A 39 -27.20 -8.68 -1.96
N PRO A 40 -26.46 -8.73 -3.09
CA PRO A 40 -25.09 -9.27 -3.07
C PRO A 40 -24.11 -8.38 -2.30
N GLY A 41 -24.35 -7.07 -2.22
CA GLY A 41 -23.51 -6.14 -1.46
C GLY A 41 -23.63 -6.30 0.07
N CYS A 42 -24.69 -6.94 0.56
CA CYS A 42 -24.89 -7.27 1.97
C CYS A 42 -24.47 -8.70 2.34
N ASP A 43 -23.97 -9.48 1.38
CA ASP A 43 -23.47 -10.85 1.59
C ASP A 43 -21.93 -10.88 1.51
N TYR A 44 -21.34 -12.06 1.66
CA TYR A 44 -19.93 -12.26 1.39
C TYR A 44 -19.59 -11.96 -0.07
N GLY A 45 -18.59 -11.10 -0.27
CA GLY A 45 -18.10 -10.72 -1.59
C GLY A 45 -16.98 -11.62 -2.12
N PRO A 46 -16.61 -11.47 -3.41
CA PRO A 46 -15.43 -12.11 -3.98
C PRO A 46 -14.15 -11.69 -3.28
N GLU A 47 -13.15 -12.57 -3.26
CA GLU A 47 -11.85 -12.33 -2.60
C GLU A 47 -11.13 -11.09 -3.13
N GLU A 48 -11.18 -10.86 -4.45
CA GLU A 48 -10.54 -9.70 -5.08
C GLU A 48 -11.37 -8.41 -4.93
N GLY A 49 -12.62 -8.54 -4.48
CA GLY A 49 -13.58 -7.45 -4.34
C GLY A 49 -14.52 -7.26 -5.54
N TYR A 50 -15.49 -6.36 -5.34
CA TYR A 50 -16.60 -6.10 -6.26
C TYR A 50 -16.12 -5.72 -7.67
N LEU A 51 -16.44 -6.56 -8.67
CA LEU A 51 -15.90 -6.44 -10.02
C LEU A 51 -16.20 -5.07 -10.68
N PRO A 52 -17.43 -4.53 -10.66
CA PRO A 52 -17.69 -3.22 -11.26
C PRO A 52 -16.87 -2.07 -10.66
N LEU A 53 -16.53 -2.14 -9.35
CA LEU A 53 -15.61 -1.17 -8.75
C LEU A 53 -14.21 -1.31 -9.34
N ARG A 54 -13.70 -2.54 -9.44
CA ARG A 54 -12.37 -2.80 -10.01
C ARG A 54 -12.27 -2.37 -11.47
N GLU A 55 -13.31 -2.59 -12.28
CA GLU A 55 -13.37 -2.11 -13.67
C GLU A 55 -13.32 -0.58 -13.76
N ASN A 56 -14.05 0.12 -12.88
CA ASN A 56 -14.01 1.58 -12.82
C ASN A 56 -12.64 2.11 -12.39
N ILE A 57 -11.99 1.48 -11.41
CA ILE A 57 -10.62 1.84 -11.00
C ILE A 57 -9.65 1.59 -12.15
N ALA A 58 -9.72 0.43 -12.82
CA ALA A 58 -8.87 0.10 -13.96
C ALA A 58 -9.00 1.13 -15.10
N LYS A 59 -10.23 1.50 -15.43
CA LYS A 59 -10.52 2.54 -16.40
C LYS A 59 -9.91 3.89 -15.98
N TRP A 60 -10.18 4.33 -14.75
CA TRP A 60 -9.65 5.60 -14.24
C TRP A 60 -8.12 5.63 -14.23
N LEU A 61 -7.46 4.56 -13.78
CA LEU A 61 -6.00 4.46 -13.80
C LEU A 61 -5.44 4.53 -15.22
N THR A 62 -6.09 3.88 -16.19
CA THR A 62 -5.69 3.93 -17.60
C THR A 62 -5.81 5.33 -18.17
N GLU A 63 -6.92 6.02 -17.88
CA GLU A 63 -7.18 7.38 -18.36
C GLU A 63 -6.27 8.44 -17.73
N VAL A 64 -5.92 8.28 -16.44
CA VAL A 64 -5.13 9.28 -15.71
C VAL A 64 -3.63 9.11 -15.93
N TYR A 65 -3.13 7.87 -15.96
CA TYR A 65 -1.69 7.59 -16.02
C TYR A 65 -1.19 7.22 -17.42
N GLU A 66 -2.09 6.98 -18.37
CA GLU A 66 -1.78 6.63 -19.77
C GLU A 66 -0.63 5.60 -19.92
N PRO A 67 -0.72 4.43 -19.24
CA PRO A 67 0.33 3.41 -19.35
C PRO A 67 0.40 2.82 -20.77
N VAL A 68 1.53 2.18 -21.09
CA VAL A 68 1.74 1.52 -22.39
C VAL A 68 0.65 0.50 -22.71
N GLU A 69 0.22 -0.27 -21.71
CA GLU A 69 -0.89 -1.22 -21.81
C GLU A 69 -2.00 -0.83 -20.83
N PRO A 70 -3.29 -0.92 -21.22
CA PRO A 70 -4.40 -0.62 -20.34
C PRO A 70 -4.38 -1.42 -19.03
N VAL A 71 -4.70 -0.76 -17.92
CA VAL A 71 -4.89 -1.45 -16.65
C VAL A 71 -6.16 -2.29 -16.76
N VAL A 72 -6.08 -3.56 -16.34
CA VAL A 72 -7.20 -4.50 -16.36
C VAL A 72 -7.66 -4.86 -14.95
N ALA A 73 -8.96 -5.10 -14.76
CA ALA A 73 -9.56 -5.36 -13.45
C ALA A 73 -9.01 -6.61 -12.74
N SER A 74 -8.47 -7.59 -13.49
CA SER A 74 -7.82 -8.78 -12.93
C SER A 74 -6.49 -8.49 -12.24
N ARG A 75 -5.94 -7.28 -12.41
CA ARG A 75 -4.72 -6.81 -11.73
C ARG A 75 -5.02 -5.95 -10.50
N ILE A 76 -6.29 -5.84 -10.11
CA ILE A 76 -6.74 -5.00 -8.99
C ILE A 76 -7.41 -5.88 -7.95
N CYS A 77 -7.04 -5.68 -6.69
CA CYS A 77 -7.69 -6.26 -5.52
C CYS A 77 -8.09 -5.14 -4.55
N ILE A 78 -9.31 -5.19 -4.02
CA ILE A 78 -9.80 -4.23 -3.04
C ILE A 78 -9.32 -4.64 -1.64
N THR A 79 -8.75 -3.70 -0.91
CA THR A 79 -8.25 -3.91 0.46
C THR A 79 -8.91 -2.94 1.42
N GLY A 80 -8.85 -3.20 2.73
CA GLY A 80 -9.28 -2.30 3.81
C GLY A 80 -8.35 -1.10 4.01
N GLY A 81 -7.73 -0.61 2.94
CA GLY A 81 -6.79 0.52 2.93
C GLY A 81 -5.33 0.11 2.78
N ALA A 82 -4.49 1.10 2.48
CA ALA A 82 -3.07 0.89 2.19
C ALA A 82 -2.30 0.20 3.33
N SER A 83 -2.64 0.51 4.59
CA SER A 83 -2.02 -0.12 5.76
C SER A 83 -2.31 -1.61 5.86
N GLN A 84 -3.55 -2.04 5.62
CA GLN A 84 -3.88 -3.47 5.61
C GLN A 84 -3.18 -4.16 4.44
N ASN A 85 -3.14 -3.51 3.27
CA ASN A 85 -2.47 -4.07 2.10
C ASN A 85 -0.97 -4.28 2.33
N LEU A 86 -0.29 -3.34 3.00
CA LEU A 86 1.13 -3.51 3.36
C LEU A 86 1.36 -4.73 4.26
N ALA A 87 0.48 -4.95 5.25
CA ALA A 87 0.54 -6.16 6.08
C ALA A 87 0.34 -7.44 5.25
N CYS A 88 -0.62 -7.44 4.31
CA CYS A 88 -0.82 -8.57 3.40
C CYS A 88 0.41 -8.83 2.51
N LEU A 89 1.05 -7.79 1.98
CA LEU A 89 2.27 -7.92 1.19
C LEU A 89 3.40 -8.59 1.98
N LEU A 90 3.59 -8.19 3.24
CA LEU A 90 4.60 -8.78 4.10
C LEU A 90 4.34 -10.26 4.39
N GLN A 91 3.08 -10.64 4.62
CA GLN A 91 2.70 -12.05 4.86
C GLN A 91 2.95 -12.95 3.65
N VAL A 92 2.92 -12.40 2.43
CA VAL A 92 3.07 -13.17 1.19
C VAL A 92 4.52 -13.19 0.70
N PHE A 93 5.24 -12.08 0.83
CA PHE A 93 6.52 -11.86 0.14
C PHE A 93 7.72 -11.72 1.06
N ALA A 94 7.53 -11.71 2.39
CA ALA A 94 8.61 -11.54 3.33
C ALA A 94 8.57 -12.60 4.44
N ASP A 95 9.74 -12.99 4.91
CA ASP A 95 9.94 -13.89 6.05
C ASP A 95 11.00 -13.25 6.96
N PRO A 96 10.70 -12.93 8.23
CA PRO A 96 11.65 -12.34 9.17
C PRO A 96 12.94 -13.16 9.37
N VAL A 97 12.94 -14.44 9.04
CA VAL A 97 14.12 -15.31 9.10
C VAL A 97 14.96 -15.21 7.82
N GLN A 98 14.35 -14.98 6.66
CA GLN A 98 15.04 -14.97 5.36
C GLN A 98 15.30 -13.56 4.81
N THR A 99 14.36 -12.65 5.00
CA THR A 99 14.41 -11.28 4.50
C THR A 99 15.37 -10.44 5.33
N LYS A 100 16.52 -10.09 4.74
CA LYS A 100 17.64 -9.45 5.45
C LYS A 100 17.47 -7.96 5.70
N ALA A 101 16.72 -7.28 4.84
CA ALA A 101 16.55 -5.85 4.92
C ALA A 101 15.24 -5.40 4.25
N ILE A 102 14.65 -4.34 4.81
CA ILE A 102 13.58 -3.56 4.20
C ILE A 102 14.12 -2.14 4.03
N TRP A 103 14.30 -1.73 2.78
CA TRP A 103 14.82 -0.42 2.42
C TRP A 103 13.68 0.60 2.33
N LEU A 104 13.81 1.70 3.06
CA LEU A 104 12.82 2.78 3.14
C LEU A 104 13.49 4.10 2.78
N PRO A 105 12.81 5.03 2.06
CA PRO A 105 13.31 6.39 1.90
C PRO A 105 13.41 7.08 3.26
N GLN A 106 14.19 8.15 3.37
CA GLN A 106 14.30 8.96 4.57
C GLN A 106 14.19 10.45 4.21
N PRO A 107 13.12 11.15 4.63
CA PRO A 107 11.98 10.69 5.46
C PRO A 107 11.05 9.66 4.79
N THR A 108 10.18 9.02 5.58
CA THR A 108 9.15 8.08 5.09
C THR A 108 7.81 8.26 5.80
N TYR A 109 6.79 7.58 5.30
CA TYR A 109 5.46 7.55 5.88
C TYR A 109 5.45 6.81 7.22
N HIS A 110 5.50 7.55 8.33
CA HIS A 110 5.68 7.00 9.68
C HIS A 110 4.72 5.88 10.11
N LEU A 111 3.50 5.79 9.56
CA LEU A 111 2.55 4.72 9.91
C LEU A 111 2.98 3.33 9.41
N VAL A 112 4.01 3.22 8.56
CA VAL A 112 4.57 1.93 8.15
C VAL A 112 5.37 1.24 9.25
N PHE A 113 5.94 1.97 10.21
CA PHE A 113 6.87 1.41 11.19
C PHE A 113 6.22 0.34 12.06
N GLN A 114 5.04 0.61 12.62
CA GLN A 114 4.28 -0.36 13.40
C GLN A 114 3.96 -1.63 12.58
N ILE A 115 3.66 -1.48 11.30
CA ILE A 115 3.31 -2.61 10.43
C ILE A 115 4.52 -3.52 10.21
N PHE A 116 5.70 -2.95 10.00
CA PHE A 116 6.94 -3.73 9.89
C PHE A 116 7.36 -4.36 11.22
N GLU A 117 7.18 -3.65 12.33
CA GLU A 117 7.44 -4.16 13.68
C GLU A 117 6.57 -5.37 14.02
N ASP A 118 5.25 -5.26 13.79
CA ASP A 118 4.30 -6.35 14.01
C ASP A 118 4.61 -7.57 13.14
N ALA A 119 5.21 -7.34 11.96
CA ALA A 119 5.69 -8.38 11.06
C ALA A 119 7.10 -8.92 11.41
N GLY A 120 7.76 -8.43 12.46
CA GLY A 120 9.07 -8.93 12.93
C GLY A 120 10.30 -8.26 12.30
N PHE A 121 10.14 -7.13 11.63
CA PHE A 121 11.21 -6.49 10.85
C PHE A 121 11.91 -5.30 11.52
N TYR A 122 11.72 -5.08 12.83
CA TYR A 122 12.31 -3.94 13.56
C TYR A 122 13.83 -3.76 13.29
N ASP A 123 14.61 -4.83 13.42
CA ASP A 123 16.07 -4.81 13.20
C ASP A 123 16.49 -4.89 11.71
N HIS A 124 15.52 -5.00 10.80
CA HIS A 124 15.72 -5.18 9.36
C HIS A 124 15.47 -3.89 8.57
N LEU A 125 14.94 -2.84 9.20
CA LEU A 125 14.69 -1.56 8.52
C LEU A 125 16.01 -0.85 8.19
N ARG A 126 16.14 -0.37 6.96
CA ARG A 126 17.30 0.39 6.46
C ARG A 126 16.83 1.65 5.76
N ALA A 127 17.49 2.77 6.05
CA ALA A 127 17.17 4.06 5.47
C ALA A 127 18.03 4.32 4.23
N ILE A 128 17.39 4.80 3.16
CA ILE A 128 18.06 5.39 2.00
C ILE A 128 17.70 6.89 1.97
N PRO A 129 18.68 7.80 1.93
CA PRO A 129 18.41 9.21 1.81
C PRO A 129 17.55 9.55 0.59
N GLU A 130 16.71 10.58 0.71
CA GLU A 130 16.05 11.19 -0.43
C GLU A 130 16.58 12.61 -0.66
N ASP A 131 16.51 13.07 -1.91
CA ASP A 131 16.73 14.44 -2.31
C ASP A 131 15.47 15.03 -2.97
N MET A 132 15.61 16.14 -3.70
CA MET A 132 14.49 16.82 -4.35
C MET A 132 13.86 16.00 -5.48
N ASP A 133 14.58 15.02 -6.03
CA ASP A 133 14.15 14.15 -7.12
C ASP A 133 13.72 12.76 -6.63
N GLY A 134 13.78 12.51 -5.32
CA GLY A 134 13.30 11.30 -4.66
C GLY A 134 14.43 10.49 -4.02
N MET A 135 14.24 9.17 -3.94
CA MET A 135 15.20 8.27 -3.30
C MET A 135 16.55 8.25 -4.05
N ASP A 136 17.66 8.33 -3.31
CA ASP A 136 19.01 8.16 -3.87
C ASP A 136 19.24 6.69 -4.30
N VAL A 137 18.96 6.42 -5.57
CA VAL A 137 19.07 5.07 -6.17
C VAL A 137 20.53 4.60 -6.23
N GLU A 138 21.51 5.49 -6.36
CA GLU A 138 22.93 5.12 -6.37
C GLU A 138 23.37 4.60 -5.00
N THR A 139 22.91 5.24 -3.92
CA THR A 139 23.15 4.77 -2.56
C THR A 139 22.44 3.44 -2.33
N LEU A 140 21.19 3.28 -2.79
CA LEU A 140 20.49 2.00 -2.71
C LEU A 140 21.25 0.87 -3.43
N GLU A 141 21.75 1.11 -4.64
CA GLU A 141 22.53 0.11 -5.40
C GLU A 141 23.80 -0.34 -4.66
N LYS A 142 24.56 0.61 -4.09
CA LYS A 142 25.77 0.31 -3.31
C LYS A 142 25.45 -0.53 -2.08
N GLU A 143 24.36 -0.21 -1.40
CA GLU A 143 23.89 -0.88 -0.20
C GLU A 143 23.38 -2.31 -0.48
N LEU A 144 22.61 -2.50 -1.55
CA LEU A 144 22.20 -3.83 -2.02
C LEU A 144 23.41 -4.70 -2.37
N SER A 145 24.37 -4.15 -3.13
CA SER A 145 25.60 -4.86 -3.51
C SER A 145 26.47 -5.28 -2.32
N ARG A 146 26.43 -4.51 -1.22
CA ARG A 146 27.11 -4.87 0.03
C ARG A 146 26.41 -6.03 0.73
N GLY A 147 25.08 -5.96 0.86
CA GLY A 147 24.28 -7.01 1.50
C GLY A 147 24.39 -8.38 0.82
N GLU A 148 24.54 -8.41 -0.51
CA GLU A 148 24.78 -9.65 -1.25
C GLU A 148 26.14 -10.29 -0.94
N LYS A 149 27.20 -9.48 -0.77
CA LYS A 149 28.56 -9.98 -0.49
C LYS A 149 28.71 -10.54 0.93
N ASP A 150 27.93 -10.01 1.87
CA ASP A 150 27.93 -10.46 3.27
C ASP A 150 27.06 -11.71 3.50
N SER A 151 26.42 -12.22 2.43
CA SER A 151 25.63 -13.45 2.46
C SER A 151 26.55 -14.67 2.29
N PRO A 152 26.57 -15.65 3.22
CA PRO A 152 27.28 -16.90 2.99
C PRO A 152 26.74 -17.55 1.71
N THR A 153 27.63 -17.90 0.78
CA THR A 153 27.28 -18.74 -0.36
C THR A 153 26.85 -20.12 0.17
N GLU A 154 25.55 -20.34 0.38
CA GLU A 154 25.02 -21.67 0.63
C GLU A 154 25.04 -22.47 -0.67
N GLY A 155 26.22 -23.04 -0.95
CA GLY A 155 26.47 -24.04 -1.98
C GLY A 155 27.21 -25.21 -1.36
N GLY A 156 26.55 -25.94 -0.46
CA GLY A 156 26.97 -27.28 -0.02
C GLY A 156 26.08 -28.32 -0.70
N PRO A 157 26.62 -29.42 -1.24
CA PRO A 157 25.81 -30.40 -1.95
C PRO A 157 24.84 -31.08 -0.98
N HIS A 158 23.54 -31.01 -1.29
CA HIS A 158 22.55 -31.89 -0.69
C HIS A 158 22.80 -33.32 -1.23
N GLU A 159 23.52 -34.13 -0.45
CA GLU A 159 23.52 -35.58 -0.66
C GLU A 159 22.16 -36.15 -0.22
N VAL A 160 21.63 -37.02 -1.08
CA VAL A 160 20.35 -37.73 -0.96
C VAL A 160 20.53 -39.00 -0.15
#